data_AF-A0A7Y2TSY7-F1
#
_entry.id   AF-A0A7Y2TSY7-F1
#
_cell.length_a   1.000
_cell.length_b   1.000
_cell.length_c   1.000
_cell.angle_alpha   90.00
_cell.angle_beta   90.00
_cell.angle_gamma   90.00
#
_symmetry.space_group_name_H-M   'P 1'
#
loop_
_entity.id
_entity.type
_entity.pdbx_description
1 polymer ?
#
loop_
_entity_poly.entity_id
_entity_poly.type
_entity_poly.pdbx_seq_one_letter_code
_entity_poly.pdbx_strand_id
1 'polypeptide(L)' 'MTRRTESAISVWPAPAKINLFLHVTGRRADGYHELQTLFQLLDWGDEVNIRATPGADINRG' A
#
# COMPACT_ATOMS: atom_id res chain seq x y z
N MET A 1 -36.51 -8.41 -11.82
CA MET A 1 -36.12 -7.82 -10.53
C MET A 1 -34.65 -8.16 -10.29
N THR A 2 -33.73 -7.27 -10.66
CA THR A 2 -32.28 -7.53 -10.59
C THR A 2 -31.82 -7.32 -9.15
N ARG A 3 -31.32 -8.38 -8.49
CA ARG A 3 -30.65 -8.27 -7.18
C ARG A 3 -29.49 -7.29 -7.33
N ARG A 4 -29.59 -6.11 -6.71
CA ARG A 4 -28.39 -5.33 -6.36
C ARG A 4 -27.63 -6.18 -5.36
N THR A 5 -26.52 -6.78 -5.78
CA THR A 5 -25.53 -7.33 -4.85
C THR A 5 -25.05 -6.17 -3.99
N GLU A 6 -25.36 -6.20 -2.70
CA GLU A 6 -24.67 -5.33 -1.73
C GLU A 6 -23.17 -5.62 -1.87
N SER A 7 -22.37 -4.58 -2.14
CA SER A 7 -20.93 -4.75 -2.19
C SER A 7 -20.43 -4.95 -0.76
N ALA A 8 -19.99 -6.17 -0.46
CA ALA A 8 -19.34 -6.48 0.81
C ALA A 8 -18.06 -5.64 0.96
N ILE A 9 -17.72 -5.31 2.21
CA ILE A 9 -16.39 -4.77 2.52
C ILE A 9 -15.39 -5.92 2.44
N SER A 10 -14.32 -5.73 1.67
CA SER A 10 -13.13 -6.58 1.73
C SER A 10 -12.05 -5.91 2.58
N VAL A 11 -11.33 -6.69 3.37
CA VAL A 11 -10.28 -6.21 4.28
C VAL A 11 -8.95 -6.80 3.81
N TRP A 12 -7.93 -5.94 3.66
CA TRP A 12 -6.61 -6.32 3.16
C TRP A 12 -5.51 -5.85 4.12
N PRO A 13 -4.57 -6.71 4.53
CA PRO A 13 -3.47 -6.30 5.38
C PRO A 13 -2.46 -5.44 4.60
N ALA A 14 -1.96 -4.40 5.25
CA ALA A 14 -0.84 -3.57 4.79
C ALA A 14 0.29 -3.66 5.83
N PRO A 15 1.10 -4.74 5.79
CA PRO A 15 2.11 -4.98 6.81
C PRO A 15 3.19 -3.90 6.77
N ALA A 16 3.62 -3.48 7.96
CA ALA A 16 4.77 -2.61 8.12
C ALA A 16 6.06 -3.35 7.71
N LYS A 17 7.05 -2.57 7.31
CA LYS A 17 8.41 -3.07 7.07
C LYS A 17 9.41 -2.38 7.98
N ILE A 18 10.53 -3.04 8.21
CA ILE A 18 11.75 -2.42 8.71
C ILE A 18 12.90 -2.71 7.73
N ASN A 19 13.85 -1.78 7.65
CA ASN A 19 15.13 -2.02 6.99
C ASN A 19 16.09 -2.58 8.06
N LEU A 20 16.53 -3.83 7.94
CA LEU A 20 17.47 -4.42 8.90
C LEU A 20 18.88 -3.79 8.80
N PHE A 21 19.22 -3.33 7.61
CA PHE A 21 20.31 -2.39 7.38
C PHE A 21 19.92 -1.44 6.26
N LEU A 22 20.58 -0.28 6.19
CA LEU A 22 20.41 0.69 5.12
C LEU A 22 21.76 1.34 4.81
N HIS A 23 22.28 1.08 3.62
CA HIS A 23 23.50 1.73 3.11
C HIS A 23 23.15 2.61 1.93
N VAL A 24 23.55 3.88 2.01
CA VAL A 24 23.53 4.82 0.88
C VAL A 24 24.84 4.65 0.13
N THR A 25 24.79 4.14 -1.10
CA THR A 25 25.99 3.79 -1.87
C THR A 25 26.41 4.87 -2.87
N GLY A 26 25.51 5.81 -3.17
CA GLY A 26 25.80 6.94 -4.05
C GLY A 26 24.60 7.84 -4.27
N ARG A 27 24.83 8.95 -4.98
CA ARG A 27 23.78 9.87 -5.43
C ARG A 27 23.81 9.98 -6.94
N ARG A 28 22.64 9.80 -7.56
CA ARG A 28 22.41 9.85 -9.00
C ARG A 28 22.29 11.29 -9.48
N ALA A 29 22.42 11.49 -10.79
CA ALA A 29 22.26 12.79 -11.43
C ALA A 29 20.82 13.36 -11.32
N ASP A 30 19.82 12.49 -11.16
CA ASP A 30 18.41 12.86 -10.97
C ASP A 30 18.07 13.25 -9.51
N GLY A 31 19.05 13.23 -8.61
CA GLY A 31 18.91 13.61 -7.22
C GLY A 31 18.55 12.48 -6.26
N TYR A 32 18.23 11.28 -6.75
CA TYR A 32 17.97 10.10 -5.92
C TYR A 32 19.25 9.42 -5.43
N HIS A 33 19.12 8.59 -4.40
CA HIS A 33 20.22 7.80 -3.85
C HIS A 33 20.15 6.35 -4.33
N GLU A 34 21.31 5.79 -4.64
CA GLU A 34 21.46 4.34 -4.76
C GLU A 34 21.52 3.75 -3.35
N LEU A 35 20.75 2.68 -3.12
CA LEU A 35 20.60 2.06 -1.80
C LEU A 35 20.90 0.56 -1.86
N GLN A 36 21.59 0.07 -0.84
CA GLN A 36 21.64 -1.35 -0.51
C GLN A 36 20.96 -1.53 0.85
N THR A 37 19.94 -2.39 0.91
CA THR A 37 19.12 -2.60 2.11
C THR A 37 18.55 -4.01 2.11
N LEU A 38 18.17 -4.52 3.28
CA LEU A 38 17.39 -5.75 3.44
C LEU A 38 16.08 -5.43 4.16
N PHE A 39 14.96 -5.81 3.54
CA PHE A 39 13.63 -5.59 4.10
C PHE A 39 13.16 -6.82 4.88
N GLN A 40 12.54 -6.56 6.03
CA GLN A 40 11.75 -7.55 6.75
C GLN A 40 10.34 -7.00 6.97
N LEU A 41 9.33 -7.79 6.59
CA LEU A 41 7.94 -7.51 6.92
C LEU A 41 7.66 -7.92 8.36
N LEU A 42 6.77 -7.17 9.01
CA LEU A 42 6.28 -7.44 10.35
C LEU A 42 4.87 -8.01 10.28
N ASP A 43 4.51 -8.87 11.24
CA ASP A 43 3.13 -9.28 11.48
C ASP A 43 2.38 -8.17 12.26
N TRP A 44 2.47 -6.95 11.74
CA TRP A 44 1.89 -5.74 12.29
C TRP A 44 1.80 -4.70 11.18
N GLY A 45 0.73 -3.91 11.16
CA GLY A 45 0.51 -2.87 10.17
C GLY A 45 -0.93 -2.40 10.14
N ASP A 46 -1.31 -1.76 9.04
CA ASP A 46 -2.66 -1.24 8.83
C ASP A 46 -3.56 -2.28 8.16
N GLU A 47 -4.87 -2.02 8.19
CA GLU A 47 -5.87 -2.75 7.39
C GLU A 47 -6.57 -1.79 6.42
N VAL A 48 -6.61 -2.16 5.14
CA VAL A 48 -7.29 -1.39 4.10
C VAL A 48 -8.67 -2.01 3.85
N ASN A 49 -9.70 -1.23 4.17
CA ASN A 49 -11.10 -1.60 3.96
C ASN A 49 -11.57 -1.07 2.60
N ILE A 50 -11.99 -1.96 1.70
CA ILE A 50 -12.41 -1.61 0.35
C ILE A 50 -13.86 -2.05 0.13
N ARG A 51 -14.70 -1.11 -0.29
CA ARG A 51 -16.06 -1.34 -0.79
C ARG A 51 -16.18 -0.79 -2.21
N ALA A 52 -16.56 -1.65 -3.15
CA ALA A 52 -16.84 -1.21 -4.51
C ALA A 52 -18.11 -0.34 -4.54
N THR A 53 -18.03 0.84 -5.16
CA THR A 53 -19.20 1.67 -5.47
C THR A 53 -19.67 1.38 -6.91
N PRO A 54 -20.96 1.58 -7.23
CA PRO A 54 -21.50 1.23 -8.56
C PRO A 54 -21.07 2.15 -9.71
N GLY A 55 -20.42 3.28 -9.43
CA GLY A 55 -20.09 4.33 -10.40
C GLY A 55 -18.60 4.66 -10.43
N ALA A 56 -18.16 5.37 -11.47
CA ALA A 56 -16.77 5.79 -11.65
C ALA A 56 -16.46 7.16 -11.01
N ASP A 57 -17.41 7.74 -10.29
CA ASP A 57 -17.26 9.06 -9.69
C ASP A 57 -16.17 9.04 -8.61
N ILE A 58 -15.16 9.89 -8.78
CA ILE A 58 -14.06 10.06 -7.83
C ILE A 58 -14.29 11.35 -7.06
N ASN A 59 -14.75 11.24 -5.81
CA ASN A 59 -14.78 12.38 -4.91
C ASN A 59 -13.41 12.53 -4.24
N ARG A 60 -12.73 13.65 -4.51
CA ARG A 60 -11.58 14.10 -3.71
C ARG A 60 -12.14 15.01 -2.64
N GLY A 61 -11.97 14.62 -1.37
CA GLY A 61 -12.36 15.43 -0.22
C GLY A 61 -11.63 16.76 -0.16
#